data_AF-A0A7G1IMD8-F1
#
_entry.id   AF-A0A7G1IMD8-F1
#
_cell.length_a   1.000
_cell.length_b   1.000
_cell.length_c   1.000
_cell.angle_alpha   90.00
_cell.angle_beta   90.00
_cell.angle_gamma   90.00
#
_symmetry.space_group_name_H-M   'P 1'
#
loop_
_entity.id
_entity.type
_entity.pdbx_description
1 polymer ?
#
loop_
_entity_poly.entity_id
_entity_poly.type
_entity_poly.pdbx_seq_one_letter_code
_entity_poly.pdbx_strand_id
1 'polypeptide(L)'
;MTHLIAAPEMMVSAATNAVKIGSAISAAGAAAAGSTTNVLAAAADEVSAAIAKLFGTYGQELQAALTQAAAFHDEFVQALAGAATTYAQAEAANTCAVSNAFNALLAPIENLLAPPPVNGATTPTPSAPLPLARQWRSSWAERLTLSRSPST
;
A
#
# COMPACT_ATOMS: atom_id res chain seq x y z
N MET A 1 -4.96 19.71 16.16
CA MET A 1 -4.23 18.96 15.12
C MET A 1 -4.77 19.41 13.76
N THR A 2 -4.07 20.26 13.01
CA THR A 2 -4.59 20.89 11.78
C THR A 2 -3.91 20.41 10.49
N HIS A 3 -2.95 19.49 10.57
CA HIS A 3 -2.23 18.96 9.42
C HIS A 3 -2.11 17.44 9.51
N LEU A 4 -2.26 16.76 8.38
CA LEU A 4 -2.12 15.31 8.23
C LEU A 4 -1.03 15.04 7.19
N ILE A 5 -0.07 14.20 7.54
CA ILE A 5 0.97 13.71 6.64
C ILE A 5 0.74 12.21 6.49
N ALA A 6 0.61 11.74 5.26
CA ALA A 6 0.51 10.33 4.91
C ALA A 6 1.72 9.93 4.06
N ALA A 7 2.22 8.70 4.25
CA ALA A 7 3.30 8.09 3.47
C ALA A 7 2.81 6.75 2.90
N PRO A 8 2.09 6.77 1.76
CA PRO A 8 1.45 5.57 1.20
C PRO A 8 2.41 4.40 0.95
N GLU A 9 3.63 4.68 0.48
CA GLU A 9 4.66 3.68 0.24
C GLU A 9 5.10 2.97 1.53
N MET A 10 5.22 3.71 2.63
CA MET A 10 5.53 3.15 3.95
C MET A 10 4.37 2.31 4.48
N MET A 11 3.12 2.72 4.22
CA MET A 11 1.94 1.94 4.60
C MET A 11 1.86 0.61 3.86
N VAL A 12 2.19 0.56 2.57
CA VAL A 12 2.25 -0.69 1.79
C VAL A 12 3.36 -1.61 2.33
N SER A 13 4.53 -1.07 2.63
CA SER A 13 5.61 -1.83 3.26
C SER A 13 5.18 -2.36 4.64
N ALA A 14 4.48 -1.55 5.43
CA ALA A 14 3.98 -1.95 6.74
C ALA A 14 2.94 -3.08 6.62
N ALA A 15 2.00 -2.99 5.68
CA ALA A 15 1.03 -4.05 5.41
C ALA A 15 1.74 -5.37 5.02
N THR A 16 2.77 -5.31 4.16
CA THR A 16 3.57 -6.48 3.78
C THR A 16 4.27 -7.12 4.98
N ASN A 17 4.86 -6.30 5.86
CA ASN A 17 5.49 -6.79 7.07
C ASN A 17 4.47 -7.39 8.04
N ALA A 18 3.30 -6.78 8.18
CA ALA A 18 2.21 -7.31 9.00
C ALA A 18 1.74 -8.69 8.50
N VAL A 19 1.63 -8.93 7.19
CA VAL A 19 1.33 -10.28 6.64
C VAL A 19 2.35 -11.31 7.11
N LYS A 20 3.65 -10.97 7.07
CA LYS A 20 4.72 -11.88 7.52
C LYS A 20 4.62 -12.17 9.01
N ILE A 21 4.33 -11.17 9.83
CA ILE A 21 4.15 -11.31 11.27
C ILE A 21 2.94 -12.22 11.57
N GLY A 22 1.79 -11.96 10.94
CA GLY A 22 0.59 -12.78 11.10
C GLY A 22 0.85 -14.24 10.75
N SER A 23 1.54 -14.49 9.62
CA SER A 23 1.94 -15.83 9.20
C SER A 23 2.83 -16.53 10.23
N ALA A 24 3.82 -15.83 10.79
CA ALA A 24 4.70 -16.37 11.81
C ALA A 24 3.94 -16.72 13.11
N ILE A 25 2.99 -15.88 13.52
CA ILE A 25 2.15 -16.11 14.70
C ILE A 25 1.24 -17.33 14.48
N SER A 26 0.57 -17.44 13.33
CA SER A 26 -0.27 -18.61 13.02
C SER A 26 0.56 -19.90 12.99
N ALA A 27 1.76 -19.88 12.40
CA ALA A 27 2.65 -21.03 12.39
C ALA A 27 3.09 -21.44 13.80
N ALA A 28 3.46 -20.46 14.64
CA ALA A 28 3.81 -20.71 16.04
C ALA A 28 2.63 -21.26 16.85
N GLY A 29 1.43 -20.69 16.66
CA GLY A 29 0.20 -21.16 17.29
C GLY A 29 -0.13 -22.60 16.94
N ALA A 30 -0.03 -22.96 15.65
CA ALA A 30 -0.22 -24.32 15.16
C ALA A 30 0.84 -25.30 15.70
N ALA A 31 2.10 -24.88 15.75
CA ALA A 31 3.18 -25.69 16.30
C ALA A 31 2.99 -25.99 17.80
N ALA A 32 2.47 -25.02 18.56
CA ALA A 32 2.21 -25.18 19.99
C ALA A 32 0.94 -26.01 20.29
N ALA A 33 -0.04 -26.02 19.38
CA ALA A 33 -1.40 -26.53 19.61
C ALA A 33 -1.42 -27.94 20.21
N GLY A 34 -0.63 -28.87 19.67
CA GLY A 34 -0.60 -30.25 20.17
C GLY A 34 -0.15 -30.34 21.63
N SER A 35 0.95 -29.66 21.97
CA SER A 35 1.57 -29.70 23.30
C SER A 35 0.74 -28.99 24.39
N THR A 36 -0.05 -27.98 24.02
CA THR A 36 -0.84 -27.19 24.97
C THR A 36 -2.25 -27.72 25.15
N THR A 37 -2.80 -28.46 24.18
CA THR A 37 -4.15 -29.04 24.27
C THR A 37 -4.15 -30.47 24.81
N ASN A 38 -3.06 -31.22 24.62
CA ASN A 38 -2.93 -32.62 25.06
C ASN A 38 -2.02 -32.77 26.28
N VAL A 39 -2.30 -31.99 27.32
CA VAL A 39 -1.53 -32.05 28.57
C VAL A 39 -1.86 -33.35 29.32
N LEU A 40 -0.84 -34.12 29.67
CA LEU A 40 -0.98 -35.35 30.44
C LEU A 40 -0.95 -35.06 31.94
N ALA A 41 -1.70 -35.85 32.72
CA ALA A 41 -1.64 -35.79 34.18
C ALA A 41 -0.25 -36.21 34.69
N ALA A 42 0.30 -35.46 35.64
CA ALA A 42 1.63 -35.73 36.20
C ALA A 42 1.67 -37.02 37.06
N ALA A 43 0.54 -37.36 37.68
CA ALA A 43 0.32 -38.58 38.44
C ALA A 43 -1.14 -39.06 38.30
N ALA A 44 -1.44 -40.24 38.86
CA ALA A 44 -2.75 -40.90 38.74
C ALA A 44 -3.82 -40.34 39.70
N ASP A 45 -3.51 -39.27 40.44
CA ASP A 45 -4.44 -38.65 41.38
C ASP A 45 -5.39 -37.66 40.68
N GLU A 46 -6.50 -37.39 41.36
CA GLU A 46 -7.58 -36.53 40.85
C GLU A 46 -7.13 -35.07 40.67
N VAL A 47 -6.17 -34.58 41.46
CA VAL A 47 -5.65 -33.21 41.35
C VAL A 47 -4.81 -33.07 40.09
N SER A 48 -3.90 -34.01 39.83
CA SER A 48 -3.12 -34.07 38.59
C SER A 48 -4.01 -34.15 37.35
N ALA A 49 -5.07 -34.97 37.40
CA ALA A 49 -6.04 -35.09 36.32
C ALA A 49 -6.81 -33.78 36.10
N ALA A 50 -7.25 -33.12 37.18
CA ALA A 50 -7.95 -31.84 37.11
C ALA A 50 -7.07 -30.72 36.53
N ILE A 51 -5.79 -30.66 36.93
CA ILE A 51 -4.82 -29.68 36.41
C ILE A 51 -4.56 -29.90 34.91
N ALA A 52 -4.31 -31.14 34.49
CA ALA A 52 -4.12 -31.46 33.08
C ALA A 52 -5.34 -31.07 32.23
N LYS A 53 -6.56 -31.35 32.72
CA LYS A 53 -7.81 -30.94 32.07
C LYS A 53 -7.95 -29.42 31.98
N LEU A 54 -7.62 -28.69 33.05
CA LEU A 54 -7.66 -27.22 33.06
C LEU A 54 -6.75 -26.63 31.98
N PHE A 55 -5.48 -27.04 31.94
CA PHE A 55 -4.53 -26.52 30.95
C PHE A 55 -4.89 -26.95 29.52
N GLY A 56 -5.35 -28.18 29.31
CA GLY A 56 -5.82 -28.63 28.01
C GLY A 56 -7.01 -27.79 27.50
N THR A 57 -7.95 -27.46 28.39
CA THR A 57 -9.10 -26.60 28.07
C THR A 57 -8.66 -25.18 27.73
N TYR A 58 -7.76 -24.60 28.53
CA TYR A 58 -7.18 -23.28 28.25
C TYR A 58 -6.40 -23.26 26.93
N GLY A 59 -5.69 -24.35 26.60
CA GLY A 59 -5.04 -24.52 25.30
C GLY A 59 -6.03 -24.49 24.14
N GLN A 60 -7.21 -25.09 24.27
CA GLN A 60 -8.27 -25.04 23.25
C GLN A 60 -8.86 -23.64 23.11
N GLU A 61 -9.11 -22.95 24.22
CA GLU A 61 -9.57 -21.54 24.23
C GLU A 61 -8.55 -20.61 23.56
N LEU A 62 -7.27 -20.80 23.83
CA LEU A 62 -6.20 -20.05 23.18
C LEU A 62 -6.21 -20.28 21.66
N GLN A 63 -6.39 -21.51 21.18
CA GLN A 63 -6.45 -21.78 19.73
C GLN A 63 -7.67 -21.13 19.07
N ALA A 64 -8.82 -21.11 19.75
CA ALA A 64 -9.99 -20.39 19.28
C ALA A 64 -9.73 -18.88 19.19
N ALA A 65 -9.10 -18.29 20.22
CA ALA A 65 -8.73 -16.88 20.23
C ALA A 65 -7.72 -16.53 19.12
N LEU A 66 -6.72 -17.38 18.88
CA LEU A 66 -5.74 -17.20 17.80
C LEU A 66 -6.41 -17.24 16.41
N THR A 67 -7.44 -18.06 16.23
CA THR A 67 -8.22 -18.11 14.99
C THR A 67 -8.97 -16.79 14.77
N GLN A 68 -9.61 -16.25 15.82
CA GLN A 68 -10.29 -14.96 15.74
C GLN A 68 -9.30 -13.80 15.50
N ALA A 69 -8.15 -13.84 16.16
CA ALA A 69 -7.08 -12.85 15.97
C ALA A 69 -6.53 -12.87 14.54
N ALA A 70 -6.39 -14.05 13.92
CA ALA A 70 -5.96 -14.18 12.53
C ALA A 70 -6.96 -13.50 11.56
N ALA A 71 -8.26 -13.74 11.74
CA ALA A 71 -9.29 -13.10 10.92
C ALA A 71 -9.27 -11.56 11.05
N PHE A 72 -9.16 -11.06 12.28
CA PHE A 72 -9.01 -9.62 12.52
C PHE A 72 -7.74 -9.05 11.89
N HIS A 73 -6.62 -9.78 11.98
CA HIS A 73 -5.35 -9.37 11.40
C HIS A 73 -5.44 -9.24 9.87
N ASP A 74 -6.14 -10.16 9.21
CA ASP A 74 -6.35 -10.10 7.76
C ASP A 74 -7.16 -8.86 7.36
N GLU A 75 -8.25 -8.57 8.09
CA GLU A 75 -9.04 -7.33 7.89
C GLU A 75 -8.18 -6.08 8.11
N PHE A 76 -7.36 -6.07 9.15
CA PHE A 76 -6.45 -4.96 9.45
C PHE A 76 -5.44 -4.71 8.31
N VAL A 77 -4.81 -5.76 7.80
CA VAL A 77 -3.86 -5.66 6.67
C VAL A 77 -4.57 -5.12 5.42
N GLN A 78 -5.76 -5.64 5.13
CA GLN A 78 -6.54 -5.18 3.97
C GLN A 78 -6.92 -3.71 4.10
N ALA A 79 -7.37 -3.29 5.29
CA ALA A 79 -7.71 -1.90 5.57
C ALA A 79 -6.48 -0.99 5.44
N LEU A 80 -5.32 -1.41 5.94
CA LEU A 80 -4.07 -0.63 5.84
C LEU A 80 -3.62 -0.45 4.38
N ALA A 81 -3.66 -1.51 3.57
CA ALA A 81 -3.35 -1.44 2.15
C ALA A 81 -4.36 -0.58 1.36
N GLY A 82 -5.65 -0.68 1.71
CA GLY A 82 -6.72 0.15 1.15
C GLY A 82 -6.55 1.64 1.49
N ALA A 83 -6.15 1.95 2.73
CA ALA A 83 -5.87 3.32 3.17
C ALA A 83 -4.69 3.91 2.40
N ALA A 84 -3.60 3.15 2.22
CA ALA A 84 -2.45 3.58 1.42
C ALA A 84 -2.87 3.98 -0.01
N THR A 85 -3.70 3.15 -0.64
CA THR A 85 -4.22 3.41 -1.99
C THR A 85 -5.08 4.67 -2.03
N THR A 86 -5.98 4.84 -1.05
CA THR A 86 -6.84 6.02 -0.94
C THR A 86 -6.03 7.31 -0.79
N TYR A 87 -5.01 7.32 0.07
CA TYR A 87 -4.15 8.49 0.23
C TYR A 87 -3.33 8.81 -1.03
N ALA A 88 -2.78 7.80 -1.70
CA ALA A 88 -2.07 8.01 -2.97
C ALA A 88 -2.98 8.58 -4.07
N GLN A 89 -4.23 8.11 -4.15
CA GLN A 89 -5.21 8.67 -5.08
C GLN A 89 -5.58 10.12 -4.75
N ALA A 90 -5.73 10.46 -3.47
CA ALA A 90 -5.99 11.83 -3.04
C ALA A 90 -4.85 12.79 -3.44
N GLU A 91 -3.59 12.36 -3.28
CA GLU A 91 -2.43 13.16 -3.70
C GLU A 91 -2.38 13.37 -5.22
N ALA A 92 -2.66 12.32 -6.00
CA ALA A 92 -2.74 12.42 -7.46
C ALA A 92 -3.89 13.34 -7.92
N ALA A 93 -5.07 13.23 -7.30
CA ALA A 93 -6.22 14.07 -7.60
C ALA A 93 -5.94 15.55 -7.31
N ASN A 94 -5.32 15.85 -6.17
CA ASN A 94 -4.92 17.22 -5.82
C ASN A 94 -3.88 17.78 -6.80
N THR A 95 -2.89 16.97 -7.19
CA THR A 95 -1.89 17.38 -8.20
C THR A 95 -2.54 17.72 -9.54
N CYS A 96 -3.46 16.88 -10.01
CA CYS A 96 -4.23 17.13 -11.23
C CYS A 96 -5.08 18.40 -11.14
N ALA A 97 -5.76 18.63 -10.00
CA ALA A 97 -6.59 19.81 -9.80
C ALA A 97 -5.75 21.11 -9.89
N VAL A 98 -4.59 21.15 -9.25
CA VAL A 98 -3.67 22.30 -9.30
C VAL A 98 -3.14 22.52 -10.72
N SER A 99 -2.71 21.45 -11.40
CA SER A 99 -2.23 21.56 -12.79
C SER A 99 -3.33 22.08 -13.73
N ASN A 100 -4.56 21.58 -13.59
CA ASN A 100 -5.69 22.00 -14.41
C ASN A 100 -6.04 23.46 -14.17
N ALA A 101 -6.04 23.92 -12.91
CA ALA A 101 -6.27 25.32 -12.57
C ALA A 101 -5.19 26.23 -13.18
N PHE A 102 -3.92 25.84 -13.10
CA PHE A 102 -2.83 26.61 -13.69
C PHE A 102 -2.91 26.67 -15.21
N ASN A 103 -3.22 25.55 -15.87
CA ASN A 103 -3.44 25.51 -17.33
C ASN A 103 -4.62 26.40 -17.74
N ALA A 104 -5.71 26.39 -17.00
CA ALA A 104 -6.87 27.24 -17.27
C ALA A 104 -6.55 28.74 -17.10
N LEU A 105 -5.70 29.09 -16.13
CA LEU A 105 -5.26 30.47 -15.91
C LEU A 105 -4.29 30.97 -16.99
N LEU A 106 -3.42 30.09 -17.50
CA LEU A 106 -2.47 30.45 -18.55
C LEU A 106 -3.07 30.44 -19.97
N ALA A 107 -4.13 29.67 -20.22
CA ALA A 107 -4.75 29.54 -21.53
C ALA A 107 -5.10 30.89 -22.22
N PRO A 108 -5.64 31.91 -21.52
CA PRO A 108 -5.90 33.22 -22.12
C PRO A 108 -4.63 33.97 -22.53
N ILE A 109 -3.54 33.84 -21.76
CA ILE A 109 -2.25 34.49 -22.04
C ILE A 109 -1.61 33.84 -23.27
N GLU A 110 -1.61 32.51 -23.32
CA GLU A 110 -1.14 31.75 -24.49
C GLU A 110 -1.92 32.12 -25.76
N ASN A 111 -3.24 32.30 -25.65
CA ASN A 111 -4.06 32.76 -26.77
C ASN A 111 -3.75 34.20 -27.22
N LEU A 112 -3.30 35.06 -26.30
CA LEU A 112 -2.89 36.44 -26.61
C LEU A 112 -1.48 36.52 -27.21
N LEU A 113 -0.60 35.60 -26.82
CA LEU A 113 0.77 35.49 -27.32
C LEU A 113 0.87 34.63 -28.59
N ALA A 114 -0.20 33.95 -28.98
CA ALA A 114 -0.26 33.19 -30.22
C ALA A 114 -0.02 34.13 -31.43
N PRO A 115 0.88 33.78 -32.36
CA PRO A 115 1.09 34.57 -33.56
C PRO A 115 -0.22 34.67 -34.35
N PRO A 116 -0.48 35.82 -35.02
CA PRO A 116 -1.71 36.00 -35.77
C PRO A 116 -1.86 34.88 -36.81
N PRO A 117 -3.10 34.39 -37.05
CA PRO A 117 -3.32 33.35 -38.03
C PRO A 117 -2.81 33.81 -39.38
N VAL A 118 -1.77 33.13 -39.88
CA VAL A 118 -1.26 33.33 -41.23
C VAL A 118 -2.32 32.79 -42.17
N ASN A 119 -3.16 33.67 -42.72
CA ASN A 119 -4.02 33.36 -43.86
C ASN A 119 -3.11 33.09 -45.06
N GLY A 120 -2.69 31.83 -45.23
CA GLY A 120 -1.87 31.41 -46.35
C GLY A 120 -2.73 30.85 -47.48
N ALA A 121 -2.78 31.56 -48.60
CA ALA A 121 -3.02 30.89 -49.88
C ALA A 121 -1.90 29.85 -50.11
N THR A 122 -2.32 28.59 -50.19
CA THR A 122 -1.65 27.39 -50.74
C THR A 122 -0.13 27.38 -50.95
N THR A 123 0.56 26.47 -50.26
CA THR A 123 1.50 25.48 -50.85
C THR A 123 1.77 24.35 -49.85
N PRO A 124 1.91 23.08 -50.28
CA PRO A 124 2.16 21.96 -49.39
C PRO A 124 3.66 21.80 -49.16
N THR A 125 4.10 21.99 -47.91
CA THR A 125 5.43 21.57 -47.46
C THR A 125 5.26 20.81 -46.14
N PRO A 126 5.74 19.57 -46.01
CA PRO A 126 5.52 18.77 -44.82
C PRO A 126 6.48 19.22 -43.72
N SER A 127 6.02 20.12 -42.86
CA SER A 127 6.74 20.52 -41.65
C SER A 127 6.22 19.68 -40.49
N ALA A 128 6.90 18.57 -40.22
CA ALA A 128 6.69 17.76 -39.02
C ALA A 128 6.87 18.64 -37.76
N PRO A 129 5.90 18.69 -36.83
CA PRO A 129 6.09 19.41 -35.57
C PRO A 129 7.04 18.65 -34.64
N LEU A 130 8.04 19.37 -34.12
CA LEU A 130 9.03 18.90 -33.16
C LEU A 130 8.37 18.32 -31.88
N PRO A 131 8.88 17.20 -31.33
CA PRO A 131 8.20 16.45 -30.27
C PRO A 131 8.59 16.94 -28.86
N LEU A 132 8.23 18.17 -28.49
CA LEU A 132 8.50 18.67 -27.12
C LEU A 132 7.69 17.90 -26.06
N ALA A 133 6.48 17.44 -26.39
CA ALA A 133 5.65 16.62 -25.49
C ALA A 133 6.20 15.18 -25.29
N ARG A 134 7.10 14.71 -26.17
CA ARG A 134 7.73 13.39 -26.05
C ARG A 134 8.99 13.47 -25.17
N GLN A 135 9.72 14.58 -25.27
CA GLN A 135 10.95 14.83 -24.51
C GLN A 135 10.69 14.99 -23.01
N TRP A 136 9.56 15.59 -22.62
CA TRP A 136 9.17 15.71 -21.22
C TRP A 136 8.87 14.33 -20.59
N ARG A 137 8.20 13.46 -21.35
CA ARG A 137 7.83 12.10 -20.92
C ARG A 137 9.04 11.18 -20.76
N SER A 138 10.03 11.27 -21.66
CA SER A 138 11.29 10.52 -21.53
C SER A 138 12.14 11.00 -20.36
N SER A 139 12.18 12.32 -20.11
CA SER A 139 12.94 12.90 -18.99
C SER A 139 12.41 12.53 -17.60
N TRP A 140 11.12 12.18 -17.51
CA TRP A 140 10.50 11.68 -16.29
C TRP A 140 10.72 10.17 -16.11
N ALA A 141 10.71 9.39 -17.20
CA ALA A 141 10.99 7.95 -17.17
C ALA A 141 12.47 7.63 -16.85
N GLU A 142 13.43 8.44 -17.33
CA GLU A 142 14.85 8.31 -16.98
C GLU A 142 15.13 8.66 -15.51
N ARG A 143 14.41 9.64 -14.95
CA ARG A 143 14.53 9.99 -13.52
C ARG A 143 14.02 8.90 -12.58
N LEU A 144 13.02 8.13 -13.02
CA LEU A 144 12.47 7.00 -12.26
C LEU A 144 13.33 5.73 -12.35
N THR A 145 14.20 5.61 -13.36
CA THR A 145 15.11 4.46 -13.52
C THR A 145 16.46 4.70 -12.84
N LEU A 146 16.98 5.94 -12.83
CA LEU A 146 18.20 6.28 -12.09
C LEU A 146 18.06 6.19 -10.56
N SER A 147 16.85 6.35 -10.01
CA SER A 147 16.61 6.23 -8.56
C SER A 147 16.52 4.78 -8.06
N ARG A 148 16.57 3.80 -8.97
CA ARG A 148 16.46 2.37 -8.65
C ARG A 148 17.77 1.60 -8.74
N SER A 149 18.90 2.27 -8.97
CA SER A 149 20.22 1.62 -8.90
C SER A 149 20.65 1.48 -7.44
N PRO A 150 20.77 0.26 -6.88
CA PRO A 150 21.40 0.07 -5.59
C PRO A 150 22.91 0.32 -5.75
N SER A 151 23.48 1.19 -4.93
CA SER A 151 24.91 1.20 -4.68
C SER A 151 25.31 -0.18 -4.16
N THR A 152 26.19 -0.85 -4.90
CA THR A 152 27.03 -1.97 -4.41
C THR A 152 27.75 -1.60 -3.13
#